data_AF-A0AA37STN0-F1
#
_entry.id   AF-A0AA37STN0-F1
#
_cell.length_a   1.000
_cell.length_b   1.000
_cell.length_c   1.000
_cell.angle_alpha   90.00
_cell.angle_beta   90.00
_cell.angle_gamma   90.00
#
_symmetry.space_group_name_H-M   'P 1'
#
loop_
_entity.id
_entity.type
_entity.pdbx_description
1 polymer ?
#
loop_
_entity_poly.entity_id
_entity_poly.type
_entity_poly.pdbx_seq_one_letter_code
_entity_poly.pdbx_strand_id
1 'polypeptide(L)'
;MAECINCKAYTKFNGGLCYSCYKQDGNSGSGDVAVAIKEPEIKVEKKKKVITKSKDNPWISGVIKGRIAETIVEELFRSLGFQVFSYGMENSIPGIKDLLKGVRGDVSKNIRQMPDFVVFKDNQAHFIEVKYRASGELRKTDISIYGDYPFENALFVLVTKKHIKCISYKELAEGKEITSTCHNYLGKRKEFDTDKDMIIDYCKYAVKFFENVD
;
A
#
# COMPACT_ATOMS: atom_id res chain seq x y z
N MET A 1 -13.62 30.35 25.80
CA MET A 1 -13.35 28.91 25.94
C MET A 1 -14.63 28.17 25.57
N ALA A 2 -14.56 27.01 24.93
CA ALA A 2 -15.77 26.26 24.57
C ALA A 2 -16.36 25.59 25.83
N GLU A 3 -17.69 25.59 25.94
CA GLU A 3 -18.43 25.05 27.09
C GLU A 3 -19.26 23.83 26.71
N CYS A 4 -19.32 22.86 27.62
CA CYS A 4 -20.10 21.64 27.48
C CYS A 4 -21.59 21.96 27.40
N ILE A 5 -22.28 21.40 26.41
CA ILE A 5 -23.72 21.63 26.22
C ILE A 5 -24.57 21.12 27.40
N ASN A 6 -24.12 20.11 28.16
CA ASN A 6 -24.89 19.53 29.27
C ASN A 6 -24.60 20.19 30.63
N CYS A 7 -23.33 20.47 30.95
CA CYS A 7 -22.94 20.91 32.29
C CYS A 7 -22.16 22.22 32.33
N LYS A 8 -21.97 22.88 31.18
CA LYS A 8 -21.20 24.13 31.02
C LYS A 8 -19.73 24.06 31.47
N ALA A 9 -19.22 22.88 31.83
CA ALA A 9 -17.80 22.68 32.08
C ALA A 9 -16.97 22.90 30.80
N TYR A 10 -15.68 23.20 30.96
CA TYR A 10 -14.77 23.38 29.84
C TYR A 10 -14.77 22.16 28.90
N THR A 11 -14.86 22.42 27.60
CA THR A 11 -14.63 21.42 26.54
C THR A 11 -13.68 21.97 25.48
N LYS A 12 -13.03 21.06 24.75
CA LYS A 12 -12.10 21.43 23.67
C LYS A 12 -12.81 21.77 22.35
N PHE A 13 -14.08 21.40 22.21
CA PHE A 13 -14.84 21.50 20.96
C PHE A 13 -16.06 22.41 21.14
N ASN A 14 -16.23 23.42 20.28
CA ASN A 14 -17.45 24.25 20.25
C ASN A 14 -18.66 23.38 19.91
N GLY A 15 -19.68 23.38 20.78
CA GLY A 15 -20.86 22.53 20.66
C GLY A 15 -20.66 21.06 21.06
N GLY A 16 -19.53 20.73 21.71
CA GLY A 16 -19.24 19.37 22.18
C GLY A 16 -19.58 19.13 23.66
N LEU A 17 -19.55 17.87 24.08
CA LEU A 17 -19.65 17.47 25.48
C LEU A 17 -18.28 17.53 26.18
N CYS A 18 -18.27 17.71 27.51
CA CYS A 18 -17.07 17.47 28.30
C CYS A 18 -16.84 15.96 28.47
N TYR A 19 -15.63 15.57 28.89
CA TYR A 19 -15.25 14.17 29.04
C TYR A 19 -16.20 13.37 29.94
N SER A 20 -16.66 13.96 31.06
CA SER A 20 -17.58 13.31 31.99
C SER A 20 -18.96 13.09 31.38
N CYS A 21 -19.53 14.09 30.71
CA CYS A 21 -20.84 13.96 30.06
C CYS A 21 -20.79 13.01 28.85
N TYR A 22 -19.72 13.05 28.07
CA TYR A 22 -19.52 12.11 26.95
C TYR A 22 -19.46 10.65 27.42
N LYS A 23 -18.82 10.37 28.57
CA LYS A 23 -18.76 9.03 29.16
C LYS A 23 -20.09 8.56 29.74
N GLN A 24 -20.92 9.49 30.21
CA GLN A 24 -22.27 9.19 30.69
C GLN A 24 -23.20 8.86 29.52
N ASP A 25 -23.07 9.57 28.39
CA ASP A 25 -23.85 9.30 27.18
C ASP A 25 -23.36 8.05 26.41
N GLY A 26 -22.12 7.61 26.65
CA GLY A 26 -21.53 6.42 26.03
C GLY A 26 -21.97 5.07 26.60
N ASN A 27 -22.89 5.02 27.57
CA ASN A 27 -23.34 3.78 28.20
C ASN A 27 -24.88 3.59 28.24
N SER A 28 -25.58 4.08 27.24
CA SER A 28 -26.95 3.67 26.92
C SER A 28 -27.31 4.11 25.50
N GLY A 29 -27.35 3.15 24.57
CA GLY A 29 -27.96 3.36 23.26
C GLY A 29 -29.44 3.76 23.42
N SER A 30 -29.82 4.81 22.70
CA SER A 30 -31.18 5.29 22.39
C SER A 30 -32.37 4.55 23.06
N GLY A 31 -32.99 5.21 24.04
CA GLY A 31 -34.46 5.44 24.06
C GLY A 31 -35.37 4.54 24.91
N ASP A 32 -35.74 5.06 26.08
CA ASP A 32 -37.10 5.09 26.68
C ASP A 32 -37.68 3.95 27.59
N VAL A 33 -37.84 4.35 28.87
CA VAL A 33 -38.93 4.11 29.86
C VAL A 33 -39.24 2.67 30.38
N ALA A 34 -38.95 2.42 31.67
CA ALA A 34 -39.91 2.04 32.74
C ALA A 34 -39.22 1.42 33.99
N VAL A 35 -39.63 1.85 35.18
CA VAL A 35 -39.21 1.36 36.50
C VAL A 35 -40.17 0.26 36.98
N ALA A 36 -39.66 -0.92 37.38
CA ALA A 36 -40.22 -1.73 38.47
C ALA A 36 -39.23 -2.82 38.93
N ILE A 37 -39.10 -2.94 40.25
CA ILE A 37 -38.12 -3.73 41.02
C ILE A 37 -38.51 -5.22 41.07
N LYS A 38 -37.50 -6.12 41.03
CA LYS A 38 -37.35 -7.33 41.90
C LYS A 38 -36.05 -8.09 41.58
N GLU A 39 -35.21 -8.27 42.60
CA GLU A 39 -34.11 -9.26 42.68
C GLU A 39 -34.63 -10.59 43.29
N PRO A 40 -33.84 -11.69 43.38
CA PRO A 40 -32.64 -12.11 42.62
C PRO A 40 -32.72 -13.60 42.14
N GLU A 41 -31.78 -14.09 41.29
CA GLU A 41 -31.29 -15.49 41.34
C GLU A 41 -30.04 -15.78 40.43
N ILE A 42 -28.93 -16.11 41.11
CA ILE A 42 -27.83 -17.08 40.88
C ILE A 42 -27.40 -17.55 39.46
N LYS A 43 -26.09 -17.32 39.19
CA LYS A 43 -25.07 -18.02 38.33
C LYS A 43 -25.29 -18.12 36.81
N VAL A 44 -24.26 -17.69 36.05
CA VAL A 44 -23.30 -18.56 35.32
C VAL A 44 -22.28 -17.67 34.59
N GLU A 45 -21.00 -17.96 34.80
CA GLU A 45 -19.86 -17.35 34.12
C GLU A 45 -20.00 -17.42 32.60
N LYS A 46 -20.17 -16.28 31.94
CA LYS A 46 -20.01 -16.18 30.47
C LYS A 46 -18.64 -15.63 30.16
N LYS A 47 -17.78 -16.55 29.70
CA LYS A 47 -16.48 -16.32 29.06
C LYS A 47 -16.49 -15.01 28.26
N LYS A 48 -15.58 -14.09 28.61
CA LYS A 48 -15.29 -12.89 27.82
C LYS A 48 -14.98 -13.33 26.38
N LYS A 49 -15.88 -13.01 25.45
CA LYS A 49 -15.61 -13.08 24.02
C LYS A 49 -14.40 -12.18 23.75
N VAL A 50 -13.31 -12.80 23.29
CA VAL A 50 -12.17 -12.13 22.70
C VAL A 50 -12.70 -11.23 21.58
N ILE A 51 -12.53 -9.92 21.76
CA ILE A 51 -12.80 -8.93 20.71
C ILE A 51 -11.75 -9.18 19.63
N THR A 52 -12.16 -9.80 18.53
CA THR A 52 -11.31 -10.00 17.36
C THR A 52 -11.01 -8.65 16.71
N LYS A 53 -9.73 -8.45 16.39
CA LYS A 53 -9.09 -7.23 15.88
C LYS A 53 -9.91 -6.56 14.76
N SER A 54 -9.96 -5.23 14.82
CA SER A 54 -10.44 -4.36 13.74
C SER A 54 -9.77 -4.72 12.41
N LYS A 55 -10.57 -4.91 11.35
CA LYS A 55 -10.06 -5.04 9.98
C LYS A 55 -9.32 -3.75 9.59
N ASP A 56 -8.04 -3.87 9.25
CA ASP A 56 -7.23 -2.74 8.79
C ASP A 56 -7.85 -2.08 7.54
N ASN A 57 -7.67 -0.77 7.40
CA ASN A 57 -8.15 -0.02 6.23
C ASN A 57 -7.42 -0.53 4.97
N PRO A 58 -8.13 -1.14 3.98
CA PRO A 58 -7.48 -1.76 2.82
C PRO A 58 -6.65 -0.79 1.97
N TRP A 59 -7.09 0.48 1.89
CA TRP A 59 -6.38 1.50 1.11
C TRP A 59 -5.05 1.88 1.77
N ILE A 60 -5.05 2.13 3.08
CA ILE A 60 -3.84 2.45 3.84
C ILE A 60 -2.86 1.27 3.77
N SER A 61 -3.38 0.05 3.95
CA SER A 61 -2.60 -1.18 3.82
C SER A 61 -1.95 -1.29 2.45
N GLY A 62 -2.68 -1.02 1.36
CA GLY A 62 -2.14 -1.03 0.00
C GLY A 62 -1.00 -0.02 -0.22
N VAL A 63 -1.15 1.21 0.29
CA VAL A 63 -0.10 2.25 0.21
C VAL A 63 1.16 1.81 0.96
N ILE A 64 1.00 1.28 2.19
CA ILE A 64 2.14 0.79 2.98
C ILE A 64 2.85 -0.36 2.27
N LYS A 65 2.11 -1.33 1.71
CA LYS A 65 2.71 -2.44 0.95
C LYS A 65 3.51 -1.93 -0.25
N GLY A 66 2.98 -0.94 -0.98
CA GLY A 66 3.68 -0.28 -2.09
C GLY A 66 5.01 0.31 -1.64
N ARG A 67 4.98 1.15 -0.60
CA ARG A 67 6.19 1.80 -0.06
C ARG A 67 7.25 0.80 0.42
N ILE A 68 6.85 -0.28 1.09
CA ILE A 68 7.78 -1.32 1.50
C ILE A 68 8.40 -2.01 0.28
N ALA A 69 7.58 -2.34 -0.73
CA ALA A 69 8.09 -2.97 -1.95
C ALA A 69 9.05 -2.06 -2.72
N GLU A 70 8.70 -0.78 -2.88
CA GLU A 70 9.58 0.26 -3.45
C GLU A 70 10.92 0.33 -2.72
N THR A 71 10.89 0.36 -1.38
CA THR A 71 12.09 0.41 -0.53
C THR A 71 12.98 -0.82 -0.74
N ILE A 72 12.38 -2.03 -0.76
CA ILE A 72 13.14 -3.27 -1.00
C ILE A 72 13.83 -3.22 -2.37
N VAL A 73 13.14 -2.74 -3.39
CA VAL A 73 13.69 -2.67 -4.76
C VAL A 73 14.75 -1.57 -4.88
N GLU A 74 14.54 -0.42 -4.29
CA GLU A 74 15.52 0.67 -4.25
C GLU A 74 16.85 0.20 -3.65
N GLU A 75 16.79 -0.36 -2.43
CA GLU A 75 17.99 -0.82 -1.73
C GLU A 75 18.67 -1.99 -2.46
N LEU A 76 17.89 -2.85 -3.11
CA LEU A 76 18.44 -3.92 -3.95
C LEU A 76 19.26 -3.35 -5.10
N PHE A 77 18.71 -2.40 -5.87
CA PHE A 77 19.43 -1.80 -6.99
C PHE A 77 20.66 -1.01 -6.51
N ARG A 78 20.56 -0.29 -5.39
CA ARG A 78 21.73 0.37 -4.76
C ARG A 78 22.83 -0.64 -4.42
N SER A 79 22.47 -1.78 -3.84
CA SER A 79 23.43 -2.84 -3.49
C SER A 79 24.06 -3.51 -4.71
N LEU A 80 23.34 -3.60 -5.83
CA LEU A 80 23.87 -4.03 -7.13
C LEU A 80 24.76 -2.97 -7.81
N GLY A 81 24.98 -1.83 -7.17
CA GLY A 81 25.85 -0.74 -7.64
C GLY A 81 25.17 0.24 -8.59
N PHE A 82 23.84 0.26 -8.67
CA PHE A 82 23.12 1.25 -9.46
C PHE A 82 22.96 2.56 -8.70
N GLN A 83 23.04 3.67 -9.43
CA GLN A 83 22.50 4.95 -8.96
C GLN A 83 20.98 4.91 -9.11
N VAL A 84 20.25 5.13 -8.02
CA VAL A 84 18.79 5.05 -7.99
C VAL A 84 18.20 6.43 -7.71
N PHE A 85 17.32 6.88 -8.61
CA PHE A 85 16.62 8.16 -8.53
C PHE A 85 15.12 7.91 -8.47
N SER A 86 14.43 8.48 -7.47
CA SER A 86 12.98 8.49 -7.41
C SER A 86 12.41 9.30 -8.58
N TYR A 87 11.60 8.66 -9.41
CA TYR A 87 10.97 9.26 -10.59
C TYR A 87 9.44 9.29 -10.50
N GLY A 88 8.85 8.52 -9.58
CA GLY A 88 7.41 8.49 -9.36
C GLY A 88 6.79 9.88 -9.21
N MET A 89 5.58 10.03 -9.72
CA MET A 89 4.83 11.29 -9.79
C MET A 89 4.89 12.10 -8.49
N GLU A 90 4.70 11.44 -7.34
CA GLU A 90 4.67 12.10 -6.03
C GLU A 90 6.01 12.72 -5.61
N ASN A 91 7.12 12.21 -6.15
CA ASN A 91 8.47 12.65 -5.82
C ASN A 91 8.96 13.68 -6.84
N SER A 92 8.58 13.51 -8.10
CA SER A 92 9.01 14.37 -9.21
C SER A 92 8.28 15.72 -9.24
N ILE A 93 6.99 15.77 -8.87
CA ILE A 93 6.20 17.01 -8.95
C ILE A 93 5.38 17.19 -7.66
N PRO A 94 5.88 17.98 -6.69
CA PRO A 94 5.15 18.25 -5.44
C PRO A 94 3.76 18.84 -5.70
N GLY A 95 2.73 18.32 -5.01
CA GLY A 95 1.35 18.82 -5.11
C GLY A 95 0.59 18.45 -6.40
N ILE A 96 1.26 17.78 -7.37
CA ILE A 96 0.64 17.45 -8.66
C ILE A 96 -0.57 16.53 -8.52
N LYS A 97 -0.59 15.66 -7.50
CA LYS A 97 -1.69 14.74 -7.26
C LYS A 97 -3.03 15.46 -7.08
N ASP A 98 -3.02 16.60 -6.39
CA ASP A 98 -4.22 17.40 -6.18
C ASP A 98 -4.62 18.17 -7.43
N LEU A 99 -3.64 18.69 -8.17
CA LEU A 99 -3.86 19.38 -9.43
C LEU A 99 -4.43 18.45 -10.52
N LEU A 100 -4.04 17.18 -10.52
CA LEU A 100 -4.54 16.21 -11.49
C LEU A 100 -5.93 15.66 -11.14
N LYS A 101 -6.47 15.90 -9.93
CA LYS A 101 -7.84 15.46 -9.57
C LYS A 101 -8.85 16.08 -10.53
N GLY A 102 -9.60 15.24 -11.24
CA GLY A 102 -10.62 15.68 -12.20
C GLY A 102 -10.08 16.11 -13.57
N VAL A 103 -8.76 16.26 -13.75
CA VAL A 103 -8.15 16.63 -15.03
C VAL A 103 -8.08 15.42 -15.95
N ARG A 104 -8.82 15.47 -17.05
CA ARG A 104 -8.80 14.47 -18.13
C ARG A 104 -7.96 15.01 -19.30
N GLY A 105 -6.95 14.27 -19.71
CA GLY A 105 -6.10 14.61 -20.85
C GLY A 105 -4.92 13.63 -20.96
N ASP A 106 -4.26 13.60 -22.11
CA ASP A 106 -3.19 12.62 -22.36
C ASP A 106 -1.95 12.90 -21.51
N VAL A 107 -1.65 14.18 -21.26
CA VAL A 107 -0.57 14.59 -20.34
C VAL A 107 -0.86 14.12 -18.91
N SER A 108 -2.10 14.27 -18.41
CA SER A 108 -2.44 13.85 -17.05
C SER A 108 -2.41 12.34 -16.87
N LYS A 109 -2.73 11.57 -17.92
CA LYS A 109 -2.57 10.10 -17.92
C LYS A 109 -1.09 9.71 -17.88
N ASN A 110 -0.25 10.33 -18.69
CA ASN A 110 1.18 10.04 -18.73
C ASN A 110 1.86 10.32 -17.39
N ILE A 111 1.52 11.45 -16.75
CA ILE A 111 2.07 11.79 -15.42
C ILE A 111 1.65 10.74 -14.36
N ARG A 112 0.42 10.23 -14.43
CA ARG A 112 -0.06 9.18 -13.50
C ARG A 112 0.61 7.83 -13.70
N GLN A 113 1.18 7.60 -14.89
CA GLN A 113 1.85 6.36 -15.28
C GLN A 113 3.38 6.46 -15.17
N MET A 114 3.91 7.52 -14.57
CA MET A 114 5.35 7.68 -14.34
C MET A 114 5.91 6.50 -13.52
N PRO A 115 6.98 5.83 -13.98
CA PRO A 115 7.70 4.80 -13.24
C PRO A 115 8.18 5.30 -11.88
N ASP A 116 8.25 4.42 -10.91
CA ASP A 116 8.73 4.73 -9.56
C ASP A 116 10.19 5.20 -9.53
N PHE A 117 11.07 4.58 -10.33
CA PHE A 117 12.49 4.89 -10.35
C PHE A 117 13.10 5.01 -11.75
N VAL A 118 14.19 5.77 -11.82
CA VAL A 118 15.23 5.66 -12.84
C VAL A 118 16.46 5.07 -12.18
N VAL A 119 16.96 3.95 -12.70
CA VAL A 119 18.23 3.35 -12.25
C VAL A 119 19.30 3.50 -13.33
N PHE A 120 20.53 3.80 -12.92
CA PHE A 120 21.63 4.07 -13.83
C PHE A 120 22.91 3.34 -13.41
N LYS A 121 23.51 2.61 -14.34
CA LYS A 121 24.80 1.93 -14.19
C LYS A 121 25.44 1.77 -15.57
N ASP A 122 26.76 1.90 -15.67
CA ASP A 122 27.53 1.67 -16.91
C ASP A 122 26.98 2.41 -18.15
N ASN A 123 26.61 3.69 -17.98
CA ASN A 123 26.00 4.54 -19.02
C ASN A 123 24.66 4.06 -19.58
N GLN A 124 23.96 3.17 -18.87
CA GLN A 124 22.63 2.71 -19.21
C GLN A 124 21.63 3.11 -18.14
N ALA A 125 20.52 3.71 -18.59
CA ALA A 125 19.39 4.07 -17.73
C ALA A 125 18.22 3.12 -17.97
N HIS A 126 17.55 2.70 -16.90
CA HIS A 126 16.34 1.90 -16.96
C HIS A 126 15.24 2.54 -16.13
N PHE A 127 14.02 2.55 -16.68
CA PHE A 127 12.83 2.88 -15.91
C PHE A 127 12.37 1.64 -15.16
N ILE A 128 12.12 1.78 -13.86
CA ILE A 128 11.65 0.70 -12.99
C ILE A 128 10.30 1.10 -12.40
N GLU A 129 9.30 0.26 -12.64
CA GLU A 129 8.00 0.32 -11.98
C GLU A 129 7.92 -0.84 -10.98
N VAL A 130 7.56 -0.55 -9.73
CA VAL A 130 7.46 -1.55 -8.67
C VAL A 130 6.01 -1.88 -8.40
N LYS A 131 5.70 -3.18 -8.31
CA LYS A 131 4.37 -3.65 -7.89
C LYS A 131 4.52 -4.70 -6.81
N TYR A 132 3.71 -4.59 -5.75
CA TYR A 132 3.46 -5.70 -4.85
C TYR A 132 2.20 -6.46 -5.28
N ARG A 133 2.29 -7.79 -5.38
CA ARG A 133 1.15 -8.69 -5.55
C ARG A 133 1.34 -9.97 -4.74
N ALA A 134 0.41 -10.22 -3.81
CA ALA A 134 0.37 -11.46 -3.05
C ALA A 134 0.15 -12.70 -3.94
N SER A 135 -0.64 -12.56 -5.02
CA SER A 135 -0.88 -13.61 -6.02
C SER A 135 0.38 -14.02 -6.79
N GLY A 136 1.36 -13.11 -6.88
CA GLY A 136 2.53 -13.27 -7.72
C GLY A 136 2.25 -13.23 -9.21
N GLU A 137 1.12 -12.62 -9.61
CA GLU A 137 0.71 -12.45 -11.00
C GLU A 137 0.73 -10.98 -11.43
N LEU A 138 1.07 -10.73 -12.69
CA LEU A 138 1.00 -9.41 -13.32
C LEU A 138 0.65 -9.55 -14.81
N ARG A 139 -0.40 -8.84 -15.23
CA ARG A 139 -0.94 -8.88 -16.60
C ARG A 139 -0.95 -7.49 -17.24
N LYS A 140 -1.04 -7.44 -18.57
CA LYS A 140 -1.11 -6.17 -19.31
C LYS A 140 -2.30 -5.29 -18.87
N THR A 141 -3.45 -5.91 -18.58
CA THR A 141 -4.65 -5.22 -18.11
C THR A 141 -4.45 -4.46 -16.79
N ASP A 142 -3.50 -4.91 -15.96
CA ASP A 142 -3.17 -4.24 -14.69
C ASP A 142 -2.41 -2.92 -14.91
N ILE A 143 -1.78 -2.76 -16.08
CA ILE A 143 -0.95 -1.61 -16.43
C ILE A 143 -1.73 -0.59 -17.28
N SER A 144 -2.59 -1.08 -18.18
CA SER A 144 -3.34 -0.26 -19.13
C SER A 144 -4.60 0.42 -18.56
N ILE A 145 -4.69 0.55 -17.23
CA ILE A 145 -5.87 1.13 -16.54
C ILE A 145 -6.12 2.59 -16.97
N TYR A 146 -5.06 3.32 -17.29
CA TYR A 146 -5.13 4.72 -17.73
C TYR A 146 -5.02 4.90 -19.25
N GLY A 147 -5.04 3.81 -20.02
CA GLY A 147 -4.78 3.78 -21.46
C GLY A 147 -3.40 3.22 -21.78
N ASP A 148 -2.89 3.56 -22.96
CA ASP A 148 -1.58 3.12 -23.42
C ASP A 148 -0.49 3.61 -22.47
N TYR A 149 0.44 2.72 -22.14
CA TYR A 149 1.51 3.03 -21.20
C TYR A 149 2.66 3.72 -21.96
N PRO A 150 3.00 4.97 -21.62
CA PRO A 150 3.92 5.76 -22.44
C PRO A 150 5.40 5.39 -22.27
N PHE A 151 5.75 4.61 -21.23
CA PHE A 151 7.14 4.24 -20.92
C PHE A 151 7.45 2.83 -21.42
N GLU A 152 7.57 2.67 -22.74
CA GLU A 152 7.69 1.35 -23.36
C GLU A 152 8.97 0.57 -22.99
N ASN A 153 10.01 1.27 -22.53
CA ASN A 153 11.26 0.67 -22.07
C ASN A 153 11.28 0.37 -20.56
N ALA A 154 10.15 0.53 -19.86
CA ALA A 154 10.09 0.25 -18.43
C ALA A 154 10.13 -1.25 -18.13
N LEU A 155 10.77 -1.57 -17.01
CA LEU A 155 10.79 -2.90 -16.40
C LEU A 155 9.91 -2.88 -15.15
N PHE A 156 8.95 -3.80 -15.10
CA PHE A 156 8.07 -4.01 -13.97
C PHE A 156 8.70 -5.02 -13.03
N VAL A 157 9.10 -4.56 -11.84
CA VAL A 157 9.61 -5.41 -10.77
C VAL A 157 8.46 -5.79 -9.85
N LEU A 158 8.07 -7.06 -9.91
CA LEU A 158 6.99 -7.63 -9.12
C LEU A 158 7.55 -8.24 -7.83
N VAL A 159 7.30 -7.58 -6.71
CA VAL A 159 7.55 -8.11 -5.37
C VAL A 159 6.36 -8.97 -4.96
N THR A 160 6.63 -10.20 -4.54
CA THR A 160 5.65 -11.16 -4.06
C THR A 160 5.98 -11.55 -2.62
N LYS A 161 5.20 -12.44 -1.99
CA LYS A 161 5.51 -12.93 -0.64
C LYS A 161 6.88 -13.61 -0.52
N LYS A 162 7.42 -14.16 -1.62
CA LYS A 162 8.62 -15.02 -1.58
C LYS A 162 9.69 -14.65 -2.59
N HIS A 163 9.32 -13.97 -3.67
CA HIS A 163 10.19 -13.76 -4.81
C HIS A 163 10.07 -12.34 -5.34
N ILE A 164 11.15 -11.90 -5.97
CA ILE A 164 11.20 -10.69 -6.79
C ILE A 164 11.29 -11.15 -8.25
N LYS A 165 10.25 -10.84 -9.02
CA LYS A 165 10.10 -11.18 -10.44
C LYS A 165 10.22 -9.91 -11.29
N CYS A 166 10.48 -10.06 -12.58
CA CYS A 166 10.66 -8.94 -13.50
C CYS A 166 10.13 -9.26 -14.90
N ILE A 167 9.48 -8.27 -15.52
CA ILE A 167 9.02 -8.32 -16.91
C ILE A 167 9.09 -6.92 -17.51
N SER A 168 9.47 -6.78 -18.78
CA SER A 168 9.43 -5.49 -19.47
C SER A 168 8.02 -5.16 -19.98
N TYR A 169 7.74 -3.88 -20.20
CA TYR A 169 6.49 -3.47 -20.87
C TYR A 169 6.34 -4.12 -22.25
N LYS A 170 7.43 -4.20 -23.02
CA LYS A 170 7.42 -4.85 -24.35
C LYS A 170 6.96 -6.31 -24.27
N GLU A 171 7.48 -7.05 -23.31
CA GLU A 171 7.06 -8.44 -23.05
C GLU A 171 5.57 -8.52 -22.67
N LEU A 172 5.08 -7.62 -21.83
CA LEU A 172 3.64 -7.52 -21.52
C LEU A 172 2.80 -7.17 -22.76
N ALA A 173 3.30 -6.27 -23.59
CA ALA A 173 2.63 -5.82 -24.81
C ALA A 173 2.50 -6.95 -25.85
N GLU A 174 3.50 -7.84 -25.90
CA GLU A 174 3.53 -9.10 -26.68
C GLU A 174 2.63 -10.20 -26.10
N GLY A 175 1.99 -9.98 -24.95
CA GLY A 175 1.08 -10.93 -24.31
C GLY A 175 1.76 -11.91 -23.35
N LYS A 176 3.04 -11.70 -23.00
CA LYS A 176 3.67 -12.43 -21.90
C LYS A 176 3.14 -11.88 -20.57
N GLU A 177 3.09 -12.72 -19.56
CA GLU A 177 2.60 -12.35 -18.23
C GLU A 177 3.49 -12.96 -17.16
N ILE A 178 3.48 -12.36 -15.96
CA ILE A 178 4.01 -13.05 -14.79
C ILE A 178 2.86 -13.88 -14.20
N THR A 179 3.06 -15.19 -14.14
CA THR A 179 2.14 -16.10 -13.43
C THR A 179 2.72 -16.53 -12.09
N SER A 180 1.89 -17.12 -11.22
CA SER A 180 2.33 -17.62 -9.92
C SER A 180 3.47 -18.64 -10.03
N THR A 181 3.45 -19.50 -11.04
CA THR A 181 4.42 -20.58 -11.29
C THR A 181 5.59 -20.20 -12.20
N CYS A 182 5.54 -19.04 -12.87
CA CYS A 182 6.65 -18.64 -13.74
C CYS A 182 7.91 -18.29 -12.94
N HIS A 183 9.06 -18.51 -13.57
CA HIS A 183 10.39 -18.29 -12.99
C HIS A 183 11.06 -17.05 -13.58
N ASN A 184 10.27 -16.01 -13.88
CA ASN A 184 10.70 -14.69 -14.36
C ASN A 184 11.40 -13.90 -13.24
N TYR A 185 12.37 -14.51 -12.56
CA TYR A 185 13.08 -13.89 -11.45
C TYR A 185 13.94 -12.74 -11.94
N LEU A 186 14.00 -11.68 -11.13
CA LEU A 186 14.84 -10.52 -11.43
C LEU A 186 16.31 -10.93 -11.63
N GLY A 187 16.82 -11.87 -10.82
CA GLY A 187 18.18 -12.40 -10.93
C GLY A 187 18.50 -13.20 -12.21
N LYS A 188 17.57 -13.28 -13.17
CA LYS A 188 17.82 -13.86 -14.51
C LYS A 188 17.85 -12.79 -15.61
N ARG A 189 17.62 -11.52 -15.27
CA ARG A 189 17.63 -10.40 -16.22
C ARG A 189 19.07 -10.01 -16.52
N LYS A 190 19.44 -10.10 -17.80
CA LYS A 190 20.81 -9.82 -18.27
C LYS A 190 21.13 -8.33 -18.21
N GLU A 191 20.10 -7.49 -18.22
CA GLU A 191 20.21 -6.04 -18.21
C GLU A 191 20.79 -5.49 -16.90
N PHE A 192 20.74 -6.27 -15.81
CA PHE A 192 21.05 -5.76 -14.49
C PHE A 192 22.34 -6.31 -13.86
N ASP A 193 23.11 -7.14 -14.59
CA ASP A 193 24.32 -7.81 -14.07
C ASP A 193 24.11 -8.32 -12.63
N THR A 194 23.05 -9.12 -12.46
CA THR A 194 22.52 -9.41 -11.12
C THR A 194 23.40 -10.38 -10.35
N ASP A 195 23.56 -10.14 -9.05
CA ASP A 195 24.08 -11.11 -8.10
C ASP A 195 22.94 -11.98 -7.53
N LYS A 196 23.01 -13.29 -7.77
CA LYS A 196 21.97 -14.24 -7.34
C LYS A 196 21.83 -14.30 -5.82
N ASP A 197 22.94 -14.27 -5.08
CA ASP A 197 22.92 -14.40 -3.62
C ASP A 197 22.33 -13.12 -3.00
N MET A 198 22.69 -11.96 -3.54
CA MET A 198 22.08 -10.69 -3.18
C MET A 198 20.57 -10.69 -3.43
N ILE A 199 20.12 -11.16 -4.60
CA ILE A 199 18.68 -11.25 -4.91
C ILE A 199 17.96 -12.17 -3.91
N ILE A 200 18.57 -13.30 -3.52
CA ILE A 200 18.01 -14.22 -2.53
C ILE A 200 17.90 -13.53 -1.16
N ASP A 201 18.90 -12.76 -0.76
CA ASP A 201 18.86 -12.00 0.50
C ASP A 201 17.73 -10.97 0.50
N TYR A 202 17.53 -10.27 -0.62
CA TYR A 202 16.39 -9.35 -0.76
C TYR A 202 15.03 -10.05 -0.80
N CYS A 203 14.97 -11.28 -1.34
CA CYS A 203 13.78 -12.12 -1.21
C CYS A 203 13.46 -12.46 0.26
N LYS A 204 14.46 -12.60 1.15
CA LYS A 204 14.22 -12.80 2.59
C LYS A 204 13.57 -11.59 3.24
N TYR A 205 13.91 -10.37 2.82
CA TYR A 205 13.18 -9.17 3.27
C TYR A 205 11.71 -9.21 2.80
N ALA A 206 11.46 -9.58 1.54
CA ALA A 206 10.09 -9.72 1.05
C ALA A 206 9.29 -10.73 1.89
N VAL A 207 9.86 -11.89 2.22
CA VAL A 207 9.24 -12.86 3.14
C VAL A 207 8.96 -12.21 4.49
N LYS A 208 9.96 -11.60 5.12
CA LYS A 208 9.84 -10.98 6.44
C LYS A 208 8.70 -9.95 6.51
N PHE A 209 8.51 -9.14 5.46
CA PHE A 209 7.51 -8.08 5.45
C PHE A 209 6.14 -8.51 4.92
N PHE A 210 6.07 -9.56 4.10
CA PHE A 210 4.85 -9.90 3.36
C PHE A 210 4.30 -11.32 3.59
N GLU A 211 4.96 -12.17 4.39
CA GLU A 211 4.52 -13.55 4.63
C GLU A 211 3.05 -13.63 5.08
N ASN A 212 2.67 -12.78 6.04
CA ASN A 212 1.33 -12.74 6.63
C ASN A 212 0.41 -11.67 6.01
N VAL A 213 0.77 -11.16 4.83
CA VAL A 213 0.04 -10.09 4.16
C VAL A 213 -0.80 -10.67 3.02
N ASP A 214 -2.11 -10.48 3.06
CA ASP A 214 -3.04 -10.91 1.99
C ASP A 214 -3.13 -9.92 0.83
#